data_AF-Q0MUV0-F1
#
_entry.id   AF-Q0MUV0-F1
#
_cell.length_a   1.000
_cell.length_b   1.000
_cell.length_c   1.000
_cell.angle_alpha   90.00
_cell.angle_beta   90.00
_cell.angle_gamma   90.00
#
_symmetry.space_group_name_H-M   'P 1'
#
loop_
_entity.id
_entity.type
_entity.pdbx_description
1 polymer ?
#
loop_
_entity_poly.entity_id
_entity_poly.type
_entity_poly.pdbx_seq_one_letter_code
_entity_poly.pdbx_strand_id
1 'polypeptide(L)'
;NPTKEELYEYLEDIYQEMADTFNTDIFHMGGDEVSERCWNTSEEIQNFMIQNRWDVGDKSSFLKLWNYFQKKAQDKAYKAFGKKLPLILWTSTLTDYTHVDKFLDKDDYIIQVWTTGVDPQIKGLLEKGYRLIMSNYDALYL
;
A
#
# COMPACT_ATOMS: atom_id res chain seq x y z
N ASN A 1 -4.42 12.25 5.02
CA ASN A 1 -4.72 11.79 6.40
C ASN A 1 -5.73 10.65 6.31
N PRO A 2 -5.35 9.39 6.61
CA PRO A 2 -6.25 8.23 6.50
C PRO A 2 -7.53 8.28 7.34
N THR A 3 -7.59 9.13 8.36
CA THR A 3 -8.73 9.19 9.30
C THR A 3 -9.90 10.01 8.80
N LYS A 4 -9.72 10.73 7.68
CA LYS A 4 -10.77 11.54 7.04
C LYS A 4 -11.54 10.71 6.05
N GLU A 5 -12.86 10.62 6.21
CA GLU A 5 -13.70 9.89 5.24
C GLU A 5 -13.75 10.58 3.88
N GLU A 6 -13.79 11.91 3.87
CA GLU A 6 -13.73 12.74 2.66
C GLU A 6 -12.51 12.39 1.78
N LEU A 7 -11.36 12.01 2.35
CA LEU A 7 -10.20 11.57 1.58
C LEU A 7 -10.54 10.48 0.56
N TYR A 8 -11.39 9.53 0.94
CA TYR A 8 -11.74 8.41 0.08
C TYR A 8 -12.77 8.79 -1.00
N GLU A 9 -13.50 9.89 -0.84
CA GLU A 9 -14.32 10.47 -1.90
C GLU A 9 -13.42 11.07 -2.98
N TYR A 10 -12.44 11.89 -2.59
CA TYR A 10 -11.45 12.43 -3.52
C TYR A 10 -10.64 11.33 -4.24
N LEU A 11 -10.25 10.27 -3.53
CA LEU A 11 -9.55 9.15 -4.17
C LEU A 11 -10.42 8.43 -5.18
N GLU A 12 -11.71 8.25 -4.90
CA GLU A 12 -12.65 7.65 -5.85
C GLU A 12 -12.74 8.47 -7.14
N ASP A 13 -12.90 9.79 -7.01
CA ASP A 13 -12.98 10.71 -8.16
C ASP A 13 -11.68 10.70 -8.98
N ILE A 14 -10.52 10.78 -8.33
CA ILE A 14 -9.21 10.73 -9.01
C ILE A 14 -9.03 9.40 -9.76
N TYR A 15 -9.38 8.27 -9.11
CA TYR A 15 -9.26 6.96 -9.75
C TYR A 15 -10.25 6.81 -10.91
N GLN A 16 -11.45 7.38 -10.82
CA GLN A 16 -12.43 7.37 -11.90
C GLN A 16 -11.91 8.14 -13.12
N GLU A 17 -11.38 9.35 -12.91
CA GLU A 17 -10.78 10.13 -14.01
C GLU A 17 -9.61 9.40 -14.67
N MET A 18 -8.78 8.71 -13.87
CA MET A 18 -7.73 7.85 -14.39
C MET A 18 -8.29 6.65 -15.16
N ALA A 19 -9.31 5.97 -14.66
CA ALA A 19 -9.93 4.82 -15.32
C ALA A 19 -10.59 5.20 -16.65
N ASP A 20 -11.22 6.38 -16.72
CA ASP A 20 -11.85 6.91 -17.93
C ASP A 20 -10.82 7.28 -19.00
N THR A 21 -9.61 7.69 -18.59
CA THR A 21 -8.54 8.10 -19.50
C THR A 21 -7.64 6.94 -19.93
N PHE A 22 -7.31 6.04 -18.99
CA PHE A 22 -6.35 4.96 -19.19
C PHE A 22 -7.04 3.61 -19.30
N ASN A 23 -7.05 3.05 -20.52
CA ASN A 23 -7.46 1.67 -20.72
C ASN A 23 -6.35 0.70 -20.30
N THR A 24 -6.27 0.40 -19.00
CA THR A 24 -5.26 -0.48 -18.38
C THR A 24 -5.88 -1.72 -17.72
N ASP A 25 -5.10 -2.79 -17.66
CA ASP A 25 -5.47 -4.04 -16.98
C ASP A 25 -4.92 -4.15 -15.56
N ILE A 26 -4.06 -3.21 -15.14
CA ILE A 26 -3.38 -3.17 -13.84
C ILE A 26 -3.34 -1.71 -13.36
N PHE A 27 -3.41 -1.48 -12.04
CA PHE A 27 -3.31 -0.15 -11.46
C PHE A 27 -2.21 -0.07 -10.40
N HIS A 28 -1.34 0.94 -10.48
CA HIS A 28 -0.25 1.13 -9.52
C HIS A 28 -0.66 2.11 -8.43
N MET A 29 -0.59 1.70 -7.17
CA MET A 29 -1.05 2.50 -6.02
C MET A 29 0.09 3.08 -5.16
N GLY A 30 1.35 2.87 -5.58
CA GLY A 30 2.51 3.44 -4.89
C GLY A 30 2.83 2.64 -3.64
N GLY A 31 2.61 3.22 -2.46
CA GLY A 31 2.84 2.53 -1.19
C GLY A 31 4.31 2.48 -0.76
N ASP A 32 5.08 3.48 -1.14
CA ASP A 32 6.48 3.69 -0.77
C ASP A 32 6.62 4.68 0.40
N GLU A 33 7.66 4.46 1.21
CA GLU A 33 8.23 5.41 2.19
C GLU A 33 7.26 6.12 3.16
N VAL A 34 6.21 5.43 3.59
CA VAL A 34 5.28 6.00 4.59
C VAL A 34 5.99 6.27 5.91
N SER A 35 5.95 7.53 6.34
CA SER A 35 6.56 7.98 7.59
C SER A 35 5.60 7.87 8.77
N GLU A 36 5.85 6.90 9.66
CA GLU A 36 5.12 6.73 10.94
C GLU A 36 5.25 7.99 11.80
N ARG A 37 6.42 8.64 11.78
CA ARG A 37 6.68 9.88 12.53
C ARG A 37 5.79 11.02 12.04
N CYS A 38 5.57 11.12 10.72
CA CYS A 38 4.67 12.12 10.17
C CYS A 38 3.25 11.92 10.71
N TRP A 39 2.72 10.70 10.65
CA TRP A 39 1.40 10.40 11.21
C TRP A 39 1.34 10.64 12.72
N ASN A 40 2.38 10.28 13.46
CA ASN A 40 2.43 10.48 14.90
C ASN A 40 2.59 11.95 15.31
N THR A 41 2.73 12.91 14.40
CA THR A 41 2.70 14.34 14.72
C THR A 41 1.28 14.93 14.69
N SER A 42 0.29 14.18 14.19
CA SER A 42 -1.10 14.63 14.09
C SER A 42 -1.91 14.15 15.28
N GLU A 43 -2.42 15.07 16.10
CA GLU A 43 -3.34 14.75 17.21
C GLU A 43 -4.59 14.03 16.72
N GLU A 44 -5.11 14.38 15.55
CA GLU A 44 -6.27 13.72 14.98
C GLU A 44 -6.00 12.24 14.69
N ILE A 45 -4.84 11.93 14.10
CA ILE A 45 -4.45 10.56 13.82
C ILE A 45 -4.23 9.78 15.12
N GLN A 46 -3.53 10.37 16.09
CA GLN A 46 -3.33 9.74 17.39
C GLN A 46 -4.67 9.41 18.06
N ASN A 47 -5.60 10.38 18.09
CA ASN A 47 -6.93 10.19 18.68
C ASN A 47 -7.71 9.08 17.98
N PHE A 48 -7.69 9.04 16.65
CA PHE A 48 -8.31 7.96 15.88
C PHE A 48 -7.71 6.59 16.23
N MET A 49 -6.38 6.49 16.30
CA MET A 49 -5.70 5.24 16.66
C MET A 49 -6.08 4.79 18.08
N ILE A 50 -6.08 5.70 19.05
CA ILE A 50 -6.46 5.42 20.45
C ILE A 50 -7.92 4.94 20.54
N GLN A 51 -8.84 5.60 19.83
CA GLN A 51 -10.26 5.18 19.77
C GLN A 51 -10.42 3.77 19.19
N ASN A 52 -9.58 3.39 18.24
CA ASN A 52 -9.53 2.04 17.65
C ASN A 52 -8.68 1.05 18.47
N ARG A 53 -8.23 1.43 19.67
CA ARG A 53 -7.38 0.63 20.56
C ARG A 53 -6.05 0.22 19.93
N TRP A 54 -5.47 1.10 19.12
CA TRP A 54 -4.14 0.95 18.55
C TRP A 54 -3.16 1.84 19.32
N ASP A 55 -2.02 1.26 19.72
CA ASP A 55 -1.02 1.94 20.55
C ASP A 55 -0.19 2.92 19.69
N VAL A 56 -0.29 4.21 19.99
CA VAL A 56 0.46 5.29 19.30
C VAL A 56 1.94 5.31 19.66
N GLY A 57 2.36 4.60 20.72
CA GLY A 57 3.76 4.38 21.07
C GLY A 57 4.40 3.20 20.34
N ASP A 58 3.60 2.31 19.76
CA ASP A 58 4.09 1.16 18.98
C ASP A 58 4.08 1.47 17.48
N LYS A 59 5.26 1.45 16.86
CA LYS A 59 5.42 1.62 15.41
C LYS A 59 4.59 0.61 14.62
N SER A 60 4.45 -0.62 15.10
CA SER A 60 3.67 -1.67 14.43
C SER A 60 2.18 -1.34 14.32
N SER A 61 1.65 -0.47 15.20
CA SER A 61 0.27 0.01 15.12
C SER A 61 0.03 0.93 13.92
N PHE A 62 1.05 1.65 13.44
CA PHE A 62 0.92 2.48 12.24
C PHE A 62 0.81 1.64 10.96
N LEU A 63 1.29 0.40 10.95
CA LEU A 63 0.99 -0.55 9.87
C LEU A 63 -0.50 -0.90 9.81
N LYS A 64 -1.21 -0.91 10.95
CA LYS A 64 -2.67 -1.10 10.96
C LYS A 64 -3.38 0.10 10.33
N LEU A 65 -2.90 1.32 10.62
CA LEU A 65 -3.42 2.54 9.98
C LEU A 65 -3.13 2.57 8.47
N TRP A 66 -1.94 2.13 8.06
CA TRP A 66 -1.62 2.00 6.64
C TRP A 66 -2.50 0.95 5.96
N ASN A 67 -2.67 -0.23 6.56
CA ASN A 67 -3.58 -1.24 6.04
C ASN A 67 -5.03 -0.72 5.96
N TYR A 68 -5.49 0.05 6.95
CA TYR A 68 -6.79 0.70 6.92
C TYR A 68 -6.94 1.63 5.70
N PHE A 69 -5.95 2.50 5.48
CA PHE A 69 -5.89 3.35 4.30
C PHE A 69 -5.93 2.54 3.01
N GLN A 70 -5.02 1.57 2.89
CA GLN A 70 -4.83 0.79 1.67
C GLN A 70 -6.07 -0.01 1.31
N LYS A 71 -6.78 -0.59 2.29
CA LYS A 71 -8.03 -1.33 2.05
C LYS A 71 -9.15 -0.44 1.53
N LYS A 72 -9.31 0.76 2.10
CA LYS A 72 -10.32 1.71 1.63
C LYS A 72 -9.96 2.27 0.25
N ALA A 73 -8.69 2.61 0.02
CA ALA A 73 -8.22 3.04 -1.29
C ALA A 73 -8.37 1.94 -2.36
N GLN A 74 -8.12 0.67 -2.01
CA GLN A 74 -8.31 -0.49 -2.89
C GLN A 74 -9.79 -0.62 -3.31
N ASP A 75 -10.72 -0.48 -2.38
CA ASP A 75 -12.16 -0.52 -2.67
C ASP A 75 -12.55 0.59 -3.66
N LYS A 76 -12.04 1.81 -3.46
CA LYS A 76 -12.24 2.92 -4.39
C LYS A 76 -11.67 2.64 -5.77
N ALA A 77 -10.47 2.05 -5.86
CA ALA A 77 -9.88 1.68 -7.13
C ALA A 77 -10.74 0.64 -7.87
N TYR A 78 -11.18 -0.43 -7.19
CA TYR A 78 -12.04 -1.44 -7.80
C TYR A 78 -13.38 -0.87 -8.29
N LYS A 79 -13.95 0.08 -7.54
CA LYS A 79 -15.17 0.78 -7.95
C LYS A 79 -14.92 1.63 -9.20
N ALA A 80 -13.87 2.44 -9.20
CA ALA A 80 -13.53 3.32 -10.32
C ALA A 80 -13.27 2.58 -11.63
N PHE A 81 -12.51 1.47 -11.57
CA PHE A 81 -12.24 0.63 -12.74
C PHE A 81 -13.40 -0.30 -13.11
N GLY A 82 -14.48 -0.34 -12.32
CA GLY A 82 -15.66 -1.18 -12.55
C GLY A 82 -15.40 -2.69 -12.48
N LYS A 83 -14.20 -3.11 -12.05
CA LYS A 83 -13.76 -4.49 -11.95
C LYS A 83 -12.65 -4.64 -10.92
N LYS A 84 -12.49 -5.85 -10.40
CA LYS A 84 -11.27 -6.23 -9.69
C LYS A 84 -10.13 -6.36 -10.71
N LEU A 85 -9.02 -5.70 -10.46
CA LEU A 85 -7.81 -5.76 -11.28
C LEU A 85 -6.58 -5.86 -10.38
N PRO A 86 -5.46 -6.44 -10.84
CA PRO A 86 -4.23 -6.48 -10.04
C PRO A 86 -3.78 -5.07 -9.66
N LEU A 87 -3.35 -4.91 -8.41
CA LEU A 87 -2.83 -3.68 -7.87
C LEU A 87 -1.32 -3.81 -7.63
N ILE A 88 -0.55 -2.79 -8.00
CA ILE A 88 0.90 -2.78 -7.73
C ILE A 88 1.19 -1.90 -6.52
N LEU A 89 2.02 -2.42 -5.60
CA LEU A 89 2.65 -1.64 -4.54
C LEU A 89 4.17 -1.82 -4.58
N TRP A 90 4.90 -0.78 -4.18
CA TRP A 90 6.35 -0.85 -3.99
C TRP A 90 6.71 -1.73 -2.80
N THR A 91 7.93 -2.30 -2.83
CA THR A 91 8.56 -2.83 -1.62
C THR A 91 8.67 -1.73 -0.55
N SER A 92 8.08 -1.97 0.62
CA SER A 92 8.07 -1.05 1.75
C SER A 92 7.87 -1.80 3.07
N THR A 93 7.79 -1.07 4.19
CA THR A 93 7.48 -1.69 5.48
C THR A 93 6.14 -2.45 5.44
N LEU A 94 5.14 -2.04 4.67
CA LEU A 94 3.86 -2.75 4.57
C LEU A 94 4.00 -4.12 3.89
N THR A 95 4.87 -4.20 2.88
CA THR A 95 5.07 -5.39 2.04
C THR A 95 6.20 -6.28 2.54
N ASP A 96 6.70 -6.08 3.75
CA ASP A 96 7.75 -6.94 4.31
C ASP A 96 7.28 -8.39 4.35
N TYR A 97 8.07 -9.30 3.77
CA TYR A 97 7.65 -10.70 3.61
C TYR A 97 7.31 -11.38 4.95
N THR A 98 7.88 -10.94 6.07
CA THR A 98 7.63 -11.55 7.39
C THR A 98 6.18 -11.39 7.86
N HIS A 99 5.45 -10.41 7.34
CA HIS A 99 4.09 -10.12 7.77
C HIS A 99 3.12 -9.68 6.66
N VAL A 100 3.55 -9.59 5.40
CA VAL A 100 2.76 -9.09 4.26
C VAL A 100 1.37 -9.74 4.15
N ASP A 101 1.26 -11.05 4.41
CA ASP A 101 0.00 -11.81 4.33
C ASP A 101 -1.04 -11.42 5.40
N LYS A 102 -0.64 -10.62 6.40
CA LYS A 102 -1.59 -10.05 7.37
C LYS A 102 -2.37 -8.87 6.78
N PHE A 103 -1.89 -8.29 5.67
CA PHE A 103 -2.38 -7.04 5.11
C PHE A 103 -2.83 -7.21 3.66
N LEU A 104 -2.02 -7.91 2.86
CA LEU A 104 -2.20 -8.05 1.41
C LEU A 104 -2.48 -9.51 1.03
N ASP A 105 -3.14 -9.68 -0.12
CA ASP A 105 -3.33 -10.98 -0.77
C ASP A 105 -2.52 -10.98 -2.07
N LYS A 106 -1.71 -12.04 -2.28
CA LYS A 106 -0.88 -12.24 -3.47
C LYS A 106 -1.68 -12.30 -4.78
N ASP A 107 -2.96 -12.68 -4.72
CA ASP A 107 -3.83 -12.76 -5.89
C ASP A 107 -4.29 -11.36 -6.32
N ASP A 108 -4.36 -10.43 -5.37
CA ASP A 108 -4.76 -9.04 -5.57
C ASP A 108 -3.58 -8.12 -5.86
N TYR A 109 -2.44 -8.37 -5.22
CA TYR A 109 -1.27 -7.49 -5.25
C TYR A 109 -0.08 -8.08 -5.99
N ILE A 110 0.55 -7.24 -6.80
CA ILE A 110 1.87 -7.42 -7.40
C ILE A 110 2.82 -6.49 -6.65
N ILE A 111 4.03 -6.95 -6.33
CA ILE A 111 5.01 -6.14 -5.61
C ILE A 111 6.10 -5.66 -6.57
N GLN A 112 6.25 -4.36 -6.72
CA GLN A 112 7.35 -3.77 -7.49
C GLN A 112 8.56 -3.56 -6.58
N VAL A 113 9.65 -4.23 -6.90
CA VAL A 113 10.86 -4.31 -6.07
C VAL A 113 11.83 -3.23 -6.49
N TRP A 114 12.18 -2.35 -5.54
CA TRP A 114 13.26 -1.38 -5.74
C TRP A 114 14.45 -1.60 -4.80
N THR A 115 14.47 -2.64 -3.95
CA THR A 115 15.65 -3.02 -3.14
C THR A 115 16.84 -3.41 -4.03
N THR A 116 18.01 -3.70 -3.44
CA THR A 116 19.09 -4.36 -4.21
C THR A 116 18.63 -5.70 -4.79
N GLY A 117 19.26 -6.15 -5.88
CA GLY A 117 18.94 -7.44 -6.50
C GLY A 117 19.25 -8.67 -5.64
N VAL A 118 19.97 -8.50 -4.53
CA VAL A 118 20.36 -9.58 -3.59
C VAL A 118 19.61 -9.51 -2.26
N ASP A 119 18.64 -8.60 -2.13
CA ASP A 119 17.89 -8.40 -0.89
C ASP A 119 17.06 -9.66 -0.54
N PRO A 120 17.13 -10.18 0.70
CA PRO A 120 16.33 -11.31 1.15
C PRO A 120 14.80 -11.13 0.96
N GLN A 121 14.30 -9.89 0.91
CA GLN A 121 12.89 -9.58 0.64
C GLN A 121 12.41 -10.22 -0.66
N ILE A 122 13.23 -10.24 -1.71
CA ILE A 122 12.87 -10.83 -3.01
C ILE A 122 12.55 -12.31 -2.84
N LYS A 123 13.46 -13.06 -2.20
CA LYS A 123 13.28 -14.49 -1.97
C LYS A 123 12.07 -14.75 -1.06
N GLY A 124 11.93 -14.00 0.03
CA GLY A 124 10.81 -14.18 0.97
C GLY A 124 9.45 -13.93 0.34
N LEU A 125 9.33 -12.91 -0.52
CA LEU A 125 8.09 -12.62 -1.27
C LEU A 125 7.78 -13.71 -2.31
N LEU A 126 8.80 -14.20 -3.03
CA LEU A 126 8.64 -15.31 -3.99
C LEU A 126 8.21 -16.60 -3.30
N GLU A 127 8.80 -16.95 -2.16
CA GLU A 127 8.43 -18.14 -1.38
C GLU A 127 6.98 -18.08 -0.86
N LYS A 128 6.45 -16.87 -0.68
CA LYS A 128 5.03 -16.63 -0.34
C LYS A 128 4.10 -16.58 -1.55
N GLY A 129 4.64 -16.65 -2.76
CA GLY A 129 3.88 -16.66 -4.01
C GLY A 129 3.45 -15.29 -4.51
N TYR A 130 4.06 -14.20 -4.01
CA TYR A 130 3.83 -12.88 -4.59
C TYR A 130 4.52 -12.78 -5.95
N ARG A 131 3.86 -12.07 -6.88
CA ARG A 131 4.40 -11.72 -8.19
C ARG A 131 5.24 -10.47 -8.06
N LEU A 132 6.41 -10.45 -8.68
CA LEU A 132 7.36 -9.34 -8.59
C LEU A 132 7.56 -8.63 -9.93
N ILE A 133 7.66 -7.30 -9.89
CA ILE A 133 8.21 -6.47 -10.97
C ILE A 133 9.59 -6.00 -10.51
N MET A 134 10.65 -6.27 -11.26
CA MET A 134 12.01 -5.95 -10.85
C MET A 134 12.42 -4.55 -11.32
N SER A 135 12.75 -3.69 -10.36
CA SER A 135 13.24 -2.32 -10.55
C SER A 135 14.37 -2.01 -9.55
N ASN A 136 15.23 -2.99 -9.28
CA ASN A 136 16.27 -2.90 -8.25
C ASN A 136 17.24 -1.73 -8.49
N TYR A 137 17.39 -0.85 -7.50
CA TYR A 137 18.05 0.45 -7.69
C TYR A 137 19.54 0.35 -8.06
N ASP A 138 20.19 -0.76 -7.72
CA ASP A 138 21.61 -1.00 -7.99
C ASP A 138 21.91 -1.31 -9.46
N ALA A 139 20.88 -1.51 -10.30
CA ALA A 139 21.03 -1.73 -11.74
C ALA A 139 20.03 -0.97 -12.62
N LEU A 140 18.85 -0.61 -12.08
CA LEU A 140 17.71 -0.13 -12.88
C LEU A 140 17.27 1.30 -12.54
N TYR A 141 18.03 2.01 -11.70
CA TYR A 141 17.83 3.45 -11.47
C TYR A 141 18.67 4.24 -12.49
N LEU A 142 17.99 4.88 -13.45
CA LEU A 142 18.59 5.65 -14.54
C LEU A 142 18.86 7.12 -14.17
#